data_AF-X0T4H5-F1
#
_entry.id   AF-X0T4H5-F1
#
_cell.length_a   1.000
_cell.length_b   1.000
_cell.length_c   1.000
_cell.angle_alpha   90.00
_cell.angle_beta   90.00
_cell.angle_gamma   90.00
#
_symmetry.space_group_name_H-M   'P 1'
#
loop_
_entity.id
_entity.type
_entity.pdbx_description
1 polymer ?
#
loop_
_entity_poly.entity_id
_entity_poly.type
_entity_poly.pdbx_seq_one_letter_code
_entity_poly.pdbx_strand_id
1 'polypeptide(L)'
;AMTQNNLGAAYRTLAQSKDKAKNCQLAITAFQKALEICTKEHLPIQYAMIQNNLGNAYAILAEVQDKVKNIHLAKEAYQEALKIYKKEEYPDVYELINKNILLLEEK
;
A
#
# COMPACT_ATOMS: atom_id res chain seq x y z
N ALA A 1 10.03 0.20 -16.60
CA ALA A 1 9.19 -0.94 -17.02
C ALA A 1 9.18 -2.10 -16.01
N MET A 2 10.29 -2.46 -15.35
CA MET A 2 10.33 -3.59 -14.40
C MET A 2 9.52 -3.40 -13.10
N THR A 3 9.38 -2.18 -12.59
CA THR A 3 8.74 -1.92 -11.28
C THR A 3 7.23 -2.19 -11.28
N GLN A 4 6.48 -1.73 -12.29
CA GLN A 4 5.03 -1.99 -12.38
C GLN A 4 4.70 -3.48 -12.55
N ASN A 5 5.54 -4.21 -13.29
CA ASN A 5 5.35 -5.66 -13.50
C ASN A 5 5.49 -6.45 -12.18
N ASN A 6 6.43 -6.06 -11.33
CA ASN A 6 6.64 -6.73 -10.04
C ASN A 6 5.51 -6.43 -9.05
N LEU A 7 4.95 -5.22 -9.09
CA LEU A 7 3.82 -4.80 -8.26
C LEU A 7 2.54 -5.56 -8.59
N GLY A 8 2.14 -5.61 -9.87
CA GLY A 8 0.93 -6.34 -10.29
C GLY A 8 1.02 -7.85 -10.05
N ALA A 9 2.23 -8.43 -10.22
CA ALA A 9 2.48 -9.83 -9.90
C ALA A 9 2.32 -10.11 -8.39
N ALA A 10 2.89 -9.26 -7.52
CA ALA A 10 2.74 -9.40 -6.07
C ALA A 10 1.26 -9.36 -5.64
N TYR A 11 0.46 -8.46 -6.21
CA TYR A 11 -0.99 -8.41 -5.96
C TYR A 11 -1.75 -9.64 -6.43
N ARG A 12 -1.44 -10.17 -7.63
CA ARG A 12 -2.06 -11.41 -8.10
C ARG A 12 -1.72 -12.58 -7.17
N THR A 13 -0.47 -12.68 -6.71
CA THR A 13 -0.05 -13.71 -5.76
C THR A 13 -0.72 -13.57 -4.39
N LEU A 14 -0.92 -12.34 -3.90
CA LEU A 14 -1.69 -12.05 -2.68
C LEU A 14 -3.15 -12.50 -2.79
N ALA A 15 -3.83 -12.16 -3.88
CA ALA A 15 -5.27 -12.39 -4.05
C ALA A 15 -5.63 -13.87 -4.27
N GLN A 16 -4.70 -14.69 -4.77
CA GLN A 16 -4.99 -16.07 -5.22
C GLN A 16 -4.54 -17.17 -4.25
N SER A 17 -3.92 -16.82 -3.12
CA SER A 17 -3.26 -17.79 -2.23
C SER A 17 -4.07 -18.16 -0.99
N LYS A 18 -3.94 -19.42 -0.56
CA LYS A 18 -4.44 -19.92 0.73
C LYS A 18 -3.66 -19.35 1.93
N ASP A 19 -2.44 -18.85 1.73
CA ASP A 19 -1.58 -18.28 2.78
C ASP A 19 -1.44 -16.77 2.59
N LYS A 20 -2.50 -16.05 2.99
CA LYS A 20 -2.59 -14.59 2.87
C LYS A 20 -1.50 -13.88 3.67
N ALA A 21 -1.21 -14.33 4.89
CA ALA A 21 -0.25 -13.68 5.78
C ALA A 21 1.17 -13.71 5.19
N LYS A 22 1.63 -14.87 4.72
CA LYS A 22 2.96 -15.01 4.11
C LYS A 22 3.11 -14.14 2.87
N ASN A 23 2.09 -14.10 2.02
CA ASN A 23 2.15 -13.29 0.81
C ASN A 23 2.12 -11.79 1.13
N CYS A 24 1.32 -11.37 2.12
CA CYS A 24 1.32 -9.98 2.61
C CYS A 24 2.72 -9.59 3.05
N GLN A 25 3.38 -10.43 3.84
CA GLN A 25 4.73 -10.16 4.32
C GLN A 25 5.75 -10.02 3.19
N LEU A 26 5.68 -10.88 2.16
CA LEU A 26 6.55 -10.80 0.97
C LEU A 26 6.30 -9.51 0.17
N ALA A 27 5.04 -9.12 -0.02
CA ALA A 27 4.68 -7.89 -0.71
C ALA A 27 5.15 -6.65 0.05
N ILE A 28 4.96 -6.62 1.38
CA ILE A 28 5.47 -5.57 2.26
C ILE A 28 6.98 -5.41 2.10
N THR A 29 7.74 -6.51 2.17
CA THR A 29 9.20 -6.47 1.99
C THR A 29 9.59 -5.98 0.59
N ALA A 30 8.87 -6.38 -0.46
CA ALA A 30 9.15 -5.92 -1.81
C ALA A 30 8.89 -4.41 -1.99
N PHE A 31 7.79 -3.90 -1.43
CA PHE A 31 7.46 -2.48 -1.47
C PHE A 31 8.43 -1.63 -0.64
N GLN A 32 8.85 -2.10 0.54
CA GLN A 32 9.87 -1.42 1.34
C GLN A 32 11.19 -1.29 0.58
N LYS A 33 11.66 -2.35 -0.08
CA LYS A 33 12.84 -2.29 -0.95
C LYS A 33 12.65 -1.36 -2.14
N ALA A 34 11.46 -1.31 -2.72
CA ALA A 34 11.18 -0.38 -3.81
C ALA A 34 11.22 1.08 -3.34
N LEU A 35 10.81 1.38 -2.10
CA LEU A 35 10.87 2.72 -1.51
C LEU A 35 12.30 3.20 -1.22
N GLU A 36 13.29 2.30 -1.13
CA GLU A 36 14.71 2.68 -1.03
C GLU A 36 15.21 3.34 -2.32
N ILE A 37 14.60 3.02 -3.47
CA ILE A 37 14.98 3.52 -4.80
C ILE A 37 14.00 4.60 -5.28
N CYS A 38 12.71 4.34 -5.09
CA CYS A 38 11.64 5.26 -5.46
C CYS A 38 11.36 6.19 -4.28
N THR A 39 12.11 7.28 -4.19
CA THR A 39 11.89 8.30 -3.14
C THR A 39 10.87 9.35 -3.58
N LYS A 40 10.34 10.06 -2.59
CA LYS A 40 9.37 11.14 -2.80
C LYS A 40 9.92 12.27 -3.69
N GLU A 41 11.21 12.53 -3.63
CA GLU A 41 11.89 13.63 -4.32
C GLU A 41 12.18 13.29 -5.79
N HIS A 42 12.60 12.05 -6.06
CA HIS A 42 13.05 11.64 -7.38
C HIS A 42 11.93 11.04 -8.23
N LEU A 43 11.00 10.31 -7.60
CA LEU A 43 9.93 9.58 -8.28
C LEU A 43 8.62 9.70 -7.48
N PRO A 44 8.06 10.92 -7.32
CA PRO A 44 6.95 11.20 -6.41
C PRO A 44 5.72 10.34 -6.68
N ILE A 45 5.33 10.19 -7.95
CA ILE A 45 4.15 9.40 -8.33
C ILE A 45 4.36 7.92 -8.06
N GLN A 46 5.54 7.36 -8.39
CA GLN A 46 5.85 5.96 -8.11
C GLN A 46 5.95 5.70 -6.60
N TYR A 47 6.54 6.62 -5.84
CA TYR A 47 6.55 6.58 -4.37
C TYR A 47 5.12 6.50 -3.83
N ALA A 48 4.22 7.37 -4.29
CA ALA A 48 2.82 7.39 -3.86
C ALA A 48 2.07 6.10 -4.22
N MET A 49 2.29 5.56 -5.42
CA MET A 49 1.75 4.26 -5.84
C MET A 49 2.22 3.14 -4.91
N ILE A 50 3.52 3.08 -4.62
CA ILE A 50 4.10 2.05 -3.75
C ILE A 50 3.55 2.19 -2.32
N GLN A 51 3.43 3.41 -1.80
CA GLN A 51 2.87 3.67 -0.47
C GLN A 51 1.39 3.28 -0.36
N ASN A 52 0.56 3.62 -1.35
CA ASN A 52 -0.82 3.15 -1.41
C ASN A 52 -0.89 1.61 -1.39
N ASN A 53 0.02 0.98 -2.14
CA ASN A 53 0.04 -0.47 -2.24
C ASN A 53 0.54 -1.16 -0.95
N LEU A 54 1.51 -0.55 -0.29
CA LEU A 54 1.96 -0.95 1.02
C LEU A 54 0.82 -0.85 2.05
N GLY A 55 0.02 0.22 1.99
CA GLY A 55 -1.19 0.38 2.80
C GLY A 55 -2.18 -0.78 2.62
N ASN A 56 -2.46 -1.16 1.37
CA ASN A 56 -3.34 -2.31 1.07
C ASN A 56 -2.78 -3.63 1.61
N ALA A 57 -1.47 -3.86 1.50
CA ALA A 57 -0.85 -5.10 1.98
C ALA A 57 -0.94 -5.23 3.51
N TYR A 58 -0.71 -4.13 4.23
CA TYR A 58 -0.90 -4.08 5.68
C TYR A 58 -2.38 -4.21 6.07
N ALA A 59 -3.30 -3.58 5.34
CA ALA A 59 -4.73 -3.70 5.60
C ALA A 59 -5.22 -5.16 5.50
N ILE A 60 -4.74 -5.91 4.51
CA ILE A 60 -5.04 -7.34 4.37
C ILE A 60 -4.36 -8.15 5.48
N LEU A 61 -3.11 -7.82 5.82
CA LEU A 61 -2.40 -8.53 6.91
C LEU A 61 -3.12 -8.33 8.25
N ALA A 62 -3.69 -7.15 8.50
CA ALA A 62 -4.45 -6.85 9.71
C ALA A 62 -5.68 -7.75 9.91
N GLU A 63 -6.24 -8.31 8.83
CA GLU A 63 -7.36 -9.26 8.91
C GLU A 63 -6.94 -10.63 9.42
N VAL A 64 -5.65 -10.97 9.34
CA VAL A 64 -5.13 -12.31 9.64
C VAL A 64 -4.07 -12.33 10.75
N GLN A 65 -3.39 -11.22 11.02
CA GLN A 65 -2.31 -11.12 12.00
C GLN A 65 -2.10 -9.68 12.50
N ASP A 66 -1.71 -9.52 13.77
CA ASP A 66 -1.25 -8.26 14.38
C ASP A 66 -2.13 -7.04 14.03
N LYS A 67 -3.46 -7.23 14.11
CA LYS A 67 -4.49 -6.30 13.61
C LYS A 67 -4.20 -4.83 13.89
N VAL A 68 -4.01 -4.47 15.16
CA VAL A 68 -3.81 -3.06 15.58
C VAL A 68 -2.55 -2.47 14.95
N LYS A 69 -1.44 -3.21 14.99
CA LYS A 69 -0.15 -2.77 14.42
C LYS A 69 -0.27 -2.58 12.91
N ASN A 70 -0.89 -3.54 12.21
CA ASN A 70 -1.01 -3.49 10.77
C ASN A 70 -2.03 -2.44 10.29
N ILE A 71 -3.10 -2.17 11.04
CA ILE A 71 -3.99 -1.03 10.78
C ILE A 71 -3.22 0.29 10.87
N HIS A 72 -2.39 0.46 11.90
CA HIS A 72 -1.59 1.66 12.07
C HIS A 72 -0.63 1.86 10.88
N LEU A 73 0.16 0.83 10.54
CA LEU A 73 1.09 0.86 9.41
C LEU A 73 0.39 1.09 8.07
N ALA A 74 -0.81 0.53 7.89
CA ALA A 74 -1.60 0.75 6.68
C ALA A 74 -1.99 2.23 6.53
N LYS A 75 -2.47 2.85 7.61
CA LYS A 75 -2.85 4.27 7.62
C LYS A 75 -1.66 5.18 7.37
N GLU A 76 -0.52 4.91 7.99
CA GLU A 76 0.72 5.68 7.74
C GLU A 76 1.11 5.62 6.26
N ALA A 77 1.11 4.44 5.65
CA ALA A 77 1.43 4.28 4.24
C ALA A 77 0.43 5.02 3.32
N TYR A 78 -0.88 4.94 3.61
CA TYR A 78 -1.87 5.72 2.87
C TYR A 78 -1.67 7.23 3.02
N GLN A 79 -1.38 7.71 4.22
CA GLN A 79 -1.10 9.12 4.47
C GLN A 79 0.14 9.60 3.71
N GLU A 80 1.19 8.79 3.61
CA GLU A 80 2.34 9.09 2.76
C GLU A 80 1.96 9.22 1.28
N ALA A 81 1.08 8.34 0.78
CA ALA A 81 0.58 8.44 -0.59
C ALA A 81 -0.22 9.73 -0.84
N LEU A 82 -1.05 10.15 0.13
CA LEU A 82 -1.85 11.38 0.08
C LEU A 82 -1.00 12.67 0.10
N LYS A 83 0.27 12.61 0.52
CA LYS A 83 1.19 13.77 0.37
C LYS A 83 1.49 14.11 -1.08
N ILE A 84 1.28 13.16 -2.00
CA ILE A 84 1.51 13.33 -3.44
C ILE A 84 0.19 13.30 -4.21
N TYR A 85 -0.66 12.29 -3.95
CA TYR A 85 -2.00 12.25 -4.51
C TYR A 85 -2.87 13.28 -3.81
N LYS A 86 -2.80 14.54 -4.25
CA LYS A 86 -3.62 15.63 -3.73
C LYS A 86 -5.01 15.59 -4.35
N LYS A 87 -6.01 16.05 -3.61
CA LYS A 87 -7.41 16.05 -4.03
C LYS A 87 -7.64 16.82 -5.34
N GLU A 88 -6.92 17.92 -5.53
CA GLU A 88 -7.06 18.82 -6.68
C GLU A 88 -6.51 18.20 -7.97
N GLU A 89 -5.49 17.36 -7.87
CA GLU A 89 -4.78 16.78 -9.00
C GLU A 89 -5.25 15.33 -9.29
N TYR A 90 -5.64 14.59 -8.26
CA TYR A 90 -6.02 13.18 -8.33
C TYR A 90 -7.27 12.88 -7.47
N PRO A 91 -8.42 13.52 -7.73
CA PRO A 91 -9.60 13.43 -6.87
C PRO A 91 -10.07 11.98 -6.64
N ASP A 92 -10.13 11.17 -7.70
CA ASP A 92 -10.61 9.78 -7.60
C ASP A 92 -9.69 8.90 -6.73
N VAL A 93 -8.37 9.05 -6.91
CA VAL A 93 -7.37 8.29 -6.15
C VAL A 93 -7.33 8.77 -4.70
N TYR A 94 -7.43 10.09 -4.49
CA TYR A 94 -7.51 10.70 -3.17
C TYR A 94 -8.71 10.17 -2.38
N GLU A 95 -9.89 10.13 -3.00
CA GLU A 95 -11.12 9.63 -2.38
C GLU A 95 -11.03 8.14 -2.08
N LEU A 96 -10.48 7.34 -2.99
CA LEU A 96 -10.27 5.91 -2.77
C LEU A 96 -9.36 5.64 -1.57
N ILE A 97 -8.23 6.36 -1.47
CA ILE A 97 -7.29 6.19 -0.36
C ILE A 97 -7.94 6.61 0.97
N ASN A 98 -8.68 7.72 1.00
CA ASN A 98 -9.39 8.14 2.21
C ASN A 98 -10.49 7.15 2.61
N LYS A 99 -11.20 6.57 1.66
CA LYS A 99 -12.16 5.49 1.93
C LYS A 99 -11.47 4.29 2.57
N ASN A 100 -10.29 3.90 2.09
CA ASN A 100 -9.52 2.82 2.68
C ASN A 100 -9.07 3.14 4.11
N ILE A 101 -8.67 4.38 4.40
CA ILE A 101 -8.34 4.82 5.77
C ILE A 101 -9.57 4.72 6.69
N LEU A 102 -10.73 5.22 6.24
CA LEU A 102 -11.98 5.19 7.01
C LEU A 102 -12.42 3.75 7.33
N LEU A 103 -12.34 2.84 6.35
CA LEU A 103 -12.65 1.42 6.57
C LEU A 103 -11.73 0.76 7.62
N LEU A 104 -10.54 1.30 7.85
CA LEU A 104 -9.63 0.83 8.90
C LEU A 104 -9.87 1.50 10.26
N GLU A 105 -10.66 2.57 10.33
CA GLU A 105 -11.13 3.18 11.59
C GLU A 105 -12.29 2.41 12.21
N GLU A 106 -13.08 1.73 11.38
CA GLU A 106 -14.24 0.93 11.79
C GLU A 106 -13.86 -0.48 12.29
N LYS A 107 -12.59 -0.89 12.15
CA LYS A 107 -12.10 -2.24 12.47
C LYS A 107 -11.43 -2.30 13.84
#